data_AF-A0AAV3U5C5-F1
#
_entry.id   AF-A0AAV3U5C5-F1
#
_cell.length_a   1.000
_cell.length_b   1.000
_cell.length_c   1.000
_cell.angle_alpha   90.00
_cell.angle_beta   90.00
_cell.angle_gamma   90.00
#
_symmetry.space_group_name_H-M   'P 1'
#
loop_
_entity.id
_entity.type
_entity.pdbx_description
1 polymer ?
#
loop_
_entity_poly.entity_id
_entity_poly.type
_entity_poly.pdbx_seq_one_letter_code
_entity_poly.pdbx_strand_id
1 'polypeptide(L)'
;MSHRVIARTLALFCFAVVALTWTHAQAQTIAQAELSLRKLQQQKQNLAGQLLNLQQQQSAAVASQNEADQELAQKQADLSEVLQHKRNAEIKLHTKPTAENERLVQDLKRSLELSEKIVSRRELEVSRAERRYQSITQRLVGIQRQLAATEISIDGQRTQLASLKQQATAQAQAAAAEAAKRKQQLALKAAEKAEKAAEAKRAVAQPAEPKPAPAEVAEAPEIGRDAAESEAEEPGAAPSLDEQMDAINRASDSIFTTGW
;
A
#
# COMPACT_ATOMS: atom_id res chain seq x y z
N MET A 1 -13.24 -45.17 -29.61
CA MET A 1 -12.65 -43.82 -29.38
C MET A 1 -11.13 -43.94 -29.45
N SER A 2 -10.47 -43.16 -30.30
CA SER A 2 -9.03 -43.35 -30.58
C SER A 2 -8.16 -42.75 -29.46
N HIS A 3 -7.07 -43.44 -29.09
CA HIS A 3 -6.07 -42.98 -28.12
C HIS A 3 -5.57 -41.54 -28.34
N ARG A 4 -5.66 -41.03 -29.57
CA ARG A 4 -5.32 -39.65 -29.95
C ARG A 4 -6.29 -38.60 -29.40
N VAL A 5 -7.57 -38.93 -29.22
CA VAL A 5 -8.56 -38.02 -28.62
C VAL A 5 -8.29 -37.90 -27.12
N ILE A 6 -8.09 -39.03 -26.44
CA ILE A 6 -7.80 -39.08 -25.00
C ILE A 6 -6.50 -38.32 -24.68
N ALA A 7 -5.44 -38.52 -25.46
CA ALA A 7 -4.17 -37.82 -25.27
C ALA A 7 -4.28 -36.29 -25.46
N ARG A 8 -5.12 -35.82 -26.40
CA ARG A 8 -5.35 -34.39 -26.64
C ARG A 8 -6.18 -33.74 -25.52
N THR A 9 -7.21 -34.42 -25.02
CA THR A 9 -8.00 -33.92 -23.88
C THR A 9 -7.16 -33.87 -22.60
N LEU A 10 -6.29 -34.85 -22.38
CA LEU A 10 -5.43 -34.90 -21.19
C LEU A 10 -4.32 -33.83 -21.25
N ALA A 11 -3.74 -33.59 -22.43
CA ALA A 11 -2.78 -32.50 -22.62
C ALA A 11 -3.40 -31.10 -22.44
N LEU A 12 -4.63 -30.88 -22.92
CA LEU A 12 -5.36 -29.63 -22.70
C LEU A 12 -5.72 -29.42 -21.23
N PHE A 13 -6.11 -30.48 -20.53
CA PHE A 13 -6.41 -30.44 -19.09
C PHE A 13 -5.16 -30.11 -18.27
N CYS A 14 -4.01 -30.76 -18.56
CA CYS A 14 -2.75 -30.43 -17.89
C CYS A 14 -2.31 -28.98 -18.15
N PHE A 15 -2.47 -28.47 -19.38
CA PHE A 15 -2.13 -27.08 -19.70
C PHE A 15 -3.04 -26.08 -18.96
N ALA A 16 -4.33 -26.38 -18.86
CA ALA A 16 -5.29 -25.56 -18.12
C ALA A 16 -4.97 -25.53 -16.62
N VAL A 17 -4.66 -26.69 -16.02
CA VAL A 17 -4.28 -26.78 -14.61
C VAL A 17 -2.99 -26.01 -14.32
N VAL A 18 -1.95 -26.13 -15.16
CA VAL A 18 -0.70 -25.38 -15.00
C VAL A 18 -0.95 -23.87 -15.08
N ALA A 19 -1.72 -23.39 -16.06
CA ALA A 19 -2.06 -21.97 -16.19
C ALA A 19 -2.87 -21.42 -15.00
N LEU A 20 -3.82 -22.21 -14.48
CA LEU A 20 -4.61 -21.88 -13.28
C LEU A 20 -3.74 -21.83 -12.02
N THR A 21 -2.84 -22.80 -11.83
CA THR A 21 -1.95 -22.80 -10.65
C THR A 21 -0.95 -21.64 -10.65
N TRP A 22 -0.50 -21.21 -11.83
CA TRP A 22 0.49 -20.15 -11.95
C TRP A 22 -0.08 -18.75 -11.72
N THR A 23 -1.29 -18.50 -12.26
CA THR A 23 -2.04 -17.27 -11.99
C THR A 23 -2.46 -17.17 -10.52
N HIS A 24 -2.83 -18.28 -9.90
CA HIS A 24 -3.16 -18.31 -8.47
C HIS A 24 -1.94 -18.05 -7.58
N ALA A 25 -0.78 -18.61 -7.92
CA ALA A 25 0.47 -18.35 -7.21
C ALA A 25 0.89 -16.86 -7.28
N GLN A 26 0.72 -16.21 -8.43
CA GLN A 26 0.97 -14.77 -8.56
C GLN A 26 -0.04 -13.89 -7.81
N ALA A 27 -1.32 -14.26 -7.83
CA ALA A 27 -2.33 -13.54 -7.06
C ALA A 27 -2.01 -13.61 -5.55
N GLN A 28 -1.55 -14.76 -5.08
CA GLN A 28 -1.12 -14.95 -3.68
C GLN A 28 0.12 -14.12 -3.34
N THR A 29 1.14 -14.04 -4.20
CA THR A 29 2.32 -13.21 -3.92
C THR A 29 2.01 -11.72 -3.88
N ILE A 30 1.14 -11.24 -4.78
CA ILE A 30 0.66 -9.85 -4.76
C ILE A 30 -0.15 -9.59 -3.48
N ALA A 31 -1.08 -10.47 -3.12
CA ALA A 31 -1.88 -10.33 -1.90
C ALA A 31 -1.01 -10.32 -0.62
N GLN A 32 0.04 -11.14 -0.58
CA GLN A 32 0.99 -11.14 0.54
C GLN A 32 1.77 -9.82 0.64
N ALA A 33 2.22 -9.27 -0.50
CA ALA A 33 2.90 -7.98 -0.55
C ALA A 33 1.97 -6.80 -0.20
N GLU A 34 0.68 -6.86 -0.54
CA GLU A 34 -0.30 -5.87 -0.10
C GLU A 34 -0.54 -5.95 1.41
N LEU A 35 -0.59 -7.15 1.96
CA LEU A 35 -0.78 -7.37 3.39
C LEU A 35 0.45 -6.92 4.20
N SER A 36 1.68 -7.16 3.73
CA SER A 36 2.90 -6.63 4.36
C SER A 36 2.91 -5.10 4.35
N LEU A 37 2.52 -4.48 3.23
CA LEU A 37 2.40 -3.03 3.11
C LEU A 37 1.39 -2.46 4.12
N ARG A 38 0.20 -3.06 4.24
CA ARG A 38 -0.82 -2.65 5.21
C ARG A 38 -0.31 -2.75 6.65
N LYS A 39 0.42 -3.83 6.99
CA LYS A 39 1.05 -3.99 8.31
C LYS A 39 2.06 -2.88 8.59
N LEU A 40 2.92 -2.54 7.64
CA LEU A 40 3.88 -1.43 7.79
C LEU A 40 3.18 -0.07 7.93
N GLN A 41 2.10 0.16 7.19
CA GLN A 41 1.29 1.38 7.32
C GLN A 41 0.63 1.48 8.70
N GLN A 42 0.09 0.38 9.22
CA GLN A 42 -0.45 0.32 10.57
C GLN A 42 0.64 0.54 11.62
N GLN A 43 1.82 -0.06 11.44
CA GLN A 43 2.98 0.18 12.30
C GLN A 43 3.38 1.65 12.29
N LYS A 44 3.43 2.30 11.13
CA LYS A 44 3.70 3.75 11.00
C LYS A 44 2.68 4.59 11.77
N GLN A 45 1.38 4.28 11.65
CA GLN A 45 0.32 4.97 12.41
C GLN A 45 0.49 4.80 13.92
N ASN A 46 0.79 3.58 14.37
CA ASN A 46 1.04 3.30 15.79
C ASN A 46 2.25 4.08 16.31
N LEU A 47 3.35 4.09 15.56
CA LEU A 47 4.56 4.86 15.91
C LEU A 47 4.28 6.37 15.94
N ALA A 48 3.48 6.89 15.00
CA ALA A 48 3.07 8.30 15.01
C ALA A 48 2.22 8.65 16.24
N GLY A 49 1.28 7.77 16.63
CA GLY A 49 0.52 7.94 17.87
C GLY A 49 1.39 7.90 19.12
N GLN A 50 2.36 6.99 19.19
CA GLN A 50 3.33 6.94 20.29
C GLN A 50 4.23 8.19 20.32
N LEU A 51 4.64 8.71 19.16
CA LEU A 51 5.41 9.93 19.05
C LEU A 51 4.64 11.12 19.64
N LEU A 52 3.37 11.29 19.26
CA LEU A 52 2.51 12.34 19.77
C LEU A 52 2.35 12.26 21.30
N ASN A 53 2.10 11.07 21.82
CA ASN A 53 1.99 10.85 23.28
C ASN A 53 3.30 11.19 24.01
N LEU A 54 4.45 10.78 23.46
CA LEU A 54 5.75 11.11 24.06
C LEU A 54 6.05 12.62 23.97
N GLN A 55 5.65 13.31 22.91
CA GLN A 55 5.80 14.77 22.81
C GLN A 55 5.00 15.48 23.91
N GLN A 56 3.78 15.04 24.19
CA GLN A 56 2.98 15.58 25.30
C GLN A 56 3.62 15.28 26.67
N GLN A 57 4.15 14.06 26.85
CA GLN A 57 4.90 13.71 28.06
C GLN A 57 6.17 14.55 28.21
N GLN A 58 6.86 14.85 27.10
CA GLN A 58 8.05 15.69 27.10
C GLN A 58 7.71 17.12 27.54
N SER A 59 6.64 17.72 27.00
CA SER A 59 6.23 19.06 27.44
C SER A 59 5.87 19.10 28.93
N ALA A 60 5.17 18.07 29.43
CA ALA A 60 4.85 17.96 30.85
C ALA A 60 6.12 17.76 31.70
N ALA A 61 7.09 16.97 31.23
CA ALA A 61 8.35 16.75 31.93
C ALA A 61 9.21 18.03 31.99
N VAL A 62 9.24 18.82 30.91
CA VAL A 62 9.92 20.13 30.89
C VAL A 62 9.26 21.09 31.87
N ALA A 63 7.92 21.17 31.88
CA ALA A 63 7.21 22.00 32.84
C ALA A 63 7.51 21.59 34.29
N SER A 64 7.44 20.30 34.60
CA SER A 64 7.77 19.77 35.94
C SER A 64 9.23 20.00 36.34
N GLN A 65 10.16 19.96 35.38
CA GLN A 65 11.57 20.27 35.66
C GLN A 65 11.74 21.76 36.00
N ASN A 66 11.16 22.65 35.19
CA ASN A 66 11.23 24.09 35.44
C ASN A 66 10.61 24.48 36.79
N GLU A 67 9.48 23.87 37.16
CA GLU A 67 8.85 24.06 38.48
C GLU A 67 9.78 23.59 39.61
N ALA A 68 10.39 22.41 39.48
CA ALA A 68 11.33 21.89 40.48
C ALA A 68 12.58 22.77 40.61
N ASP A 69 13.12 23.26 39.49
CA ASP A 69 14.29 24.15 39.48
C ASP A 69 13.96 25.50 40.15
N GLN A 70 12.77 26.04 39.88
CA GLN A 70 12.31 27.28 40.51
C GLN A 70 12.10 27.11 42.02
N GLU A 71 11.48 26.02 42.45
CA GLU A 71 11.31 25.70 43.87
C GLU A 71 12.66 25.50 44.57
N LEU A 72 13.61 24.83 43.93
CA LEU A 72 14.96 24.65 44.45
C LEU A 72 15.66 26.00 44.62
N ALA A 73 15.62 26.86 43.60
CA ALA A 73 16.21 28.19 43.65
C ALA A 73 15.62 29.03 44.80
N GLN A 74 14.30 28.97 44.99
CA GLN A 74 13.64 29.62 46.12
C GLN A 74 14.12 29.07 47.46
N LYS A 75 14.22 27.74 47.61
CA LYS A 75 14.68 27.13 48.87
C LYS A 75 16.16 27.39 49.15
N GLN A 76 16.99 27.50 48.12
CA GLN A 76 18.39 27.91 48.27
C GLN A 76 18.52 29.37 48.71
N ALA A 77 17.69 30.27 48.16
CA ALA A 77 17.62 31.66 48.61
C ALA A 77 17.18 31.73 50.09
N ASP A 78 16.08 31.06 50.46
CA ASP A 78 15.61 30.96 51.85
C ASP A 78 16.71 30.44 52.79
N LEU A 79 17.43 29.38 52.38
CA LEU A 79 18.52 28.80 53.18
C LEU A 79 19.67 29.80 53.36
N SER A 80 20.01 30.58 52.33
CA SER A 80 21.09 31.56 52.41
C SER A 80 20.79 32.66 53.43
N GLU A 81 19.56 33.17 53.45
CA GLU A 81 19.09 34.15 54.43
C GLU A 81 19.08 33.56 55.85
N VAL A 82 18.52 32.35 55.99
CA VAL A 82 18.48 31.63 57.27
C VAL A 82 19.89 31.41 57.81
N LEU A 83 20.84 31.00 56.97
CA LEU A 83 22.22 30.75 57.34
C LEU A 83 22.89 32.04 57.83
N GLN A 84 22.69 33.16 57.13
CA GLN A 84 23.22 34.47 57.53
C GLN A 84 22.66 34.91 58.89
N HIS A 85 21.35 34.84 59.09
CA HIS A 85 20.72 35.23 60.35
C HIS A 85 21.12 34.32 61.51
N LYS A 86 21.15 32.99 61.30
CA LYS A 86 21.49 32.03 62.35
C LYS A 86 22.97 32.10 62.74
N ARG A 87 23.90 32.27 61.79
CA ARG A 87 25.32 32.48 62.12
C ARG A 87 25.54 33.76 62.92
N ASN A 88 24.88 34.85 62.55
CA ASN A 88 24.96 36.10 63.32
C ASN A 88 24.39 35.95 64.74
N ALA A 89 23.31 35.19 64.90
CA ALA A 89 22.74 34.86 66.21
C ALA A 89 23.69 33.98 67.04
N GLU A 90 24.29 32.96 66.43
CA GLU A 90 25.30 32.09 67.07
C GLU A 90 26.50 32.91 67.57
N ILE A 91 27.04 33.82 66.75
CA ILE A 91 28.15 34.70 67.13
C ILE A 91 27.76 35.55 68.36
N LYS A 92 26.55 36.15 68.35
CA LYS A 92 26.07 36.95 69.48
C LYS A 92 25.93 36.12 70.76
N LEU A 93 25.41 34.90 70.67
CA LEU A 93 25.25 34.01 71.82
C LEU A 93 26.62 33.57 72.38
N HIS A 94 27.61 33.34 71.53
CA HIS A 94 28.97 32.98 71.96
C HIS A 94 29.71 34.12 72.66
N THR A 95 29.39 35.39 72.37
CA THR A 95 29.99 36.53 73.10
C THR A 95 29.53 36.65 74.55
N LYS A 96 28.48 35.94 74.96
CA LYS A 96 27.99 35.90 76.36
C LYS A 96 27.68 34.45 76.77
N PRO A 97 28.69 33.62 77.07
CA PRO A 97 28.45 32.20 77.33
C PRO A 97 27.65 32.00 78.63
N THR A 98 26.48 31.39 78.50
CA THR A 98 25.63 30.90 79.59
C THR A 98 25.07 29.54 79.21
N ALA A 99 24.67 28.71 80.18
CA ALA A 99 24.06 27.41 79.89
C ALA A 99 22.79 27.53 79.02
N GLU A 100 22.06 28.63 79.14
CA GLU A 100 20.89 28.93 78.30
C GLU A 100 21.31 29.29 76.85
N ASN A 101 22.36 30.11 76.69
CA ASN A 101 22.88 30.48 75.39
C ASN A 101 23.50 29.28 74.65
N GLU A 102 24.12 28.35 75.36
CA GLU A 102 24.61 27.09 74.78
C GLU A 102 23.47 26.22 74.24
N ARG A 103 22.34 26.13 74.95
CA ARG A 103 21.13 25.45 74.45
C ARG A 103 20.58 26.12 73.19
N LEU A 104 20.50 27.46 73.19
CA LEU A 104 20.05 28.23 72.02
C LEU A 104 20.97 28.02 70.81
N VAL A 105 22.29 27.94 71.00
CA VAL A 105 23.23 27.61 69.92
C VAL A 105 22.98 26.21 69.36
N GLN A 106 22.72 25.22 70.21
CA GLN A 106 22.37 23.87 69.76
C GLN A 106 21.07 23.84 68.97
N ASP A 107 20.05 24.58 69.41
CA ASP A 107 18.77 24.68 68.71
C ASP A 107 18.91 25.40 67.36
N LEU A 108 19.74 26.45 67.28
CA LEU A 108 20.07 27.12 66.03
C LEU A 108 20.75 26.17 65.04
N LYS A 109 21.71 25.36 65.49
CA LYS A 109 22.40 24.34 64.67
C LYS A 109 21.43 23.29 64.14
N ARG A 110 20.61 22.70 65.02
CA ARG A 110 19.58 21.72 64.61
C ARG A 110 18.62 22.32 63.59
N SER A 111 18.19 23.56 63.79
CA SER A 111 17.29 24.22 62.84
C SER A 111 17.97 24.51 61.50
N LEU A 112 19.27 24.84 61.47
CA LEU A 112 20.02 25.01 60.24
C LEU A 112 20.15 23.68 59.48
N GLU A 113 20.51 22.59 60.18
CA GLU A 113 20.58 21.24 59.59
C GLU A 113 19.24 20.80 58.97
N LEU A 114 18.11 21.17 59.59
CA LEU A 114 16.79 20.89 59.04
C LEU A 114 16.54 21.67 57.74
N SER A 115 16.93 22.94 57.68
CA SER A 115 16.83 23.75 56.46
C SER A 115 17.71 23.20 55.34
N GLU A 116 18.94 22.78 55.64
CA GLU A 116 19.84 22.14 54.67
C GLU A 116 19.24 20.84 54.12
N LYS A 117 18.66 20.00 54.99
CA LYS A 117 17.94 18.78 54.58
C LYS A 117 16.76 19.07 53.66
N ILE A 118 16.05 20.18 53.84
CA ILE A 118 14.95 20.58 52.94
C ILE A 118 15.50 20.89 51.55
N VAL A 119 16.59 21.66 51.45
CA VAL A 119 17.23 21.97 50.16
C VAL A 119 17.72 20.69 49.47
N SER A 120 18.44 19.81 50.19
CA SER A 120 18.92 18.55 49.61
C SER A 120 17.80 17.63 49.11
N ARG A 121 16.62 17.66 49.74
CA ARG A 121 15.43 16.94 49.22
C ARG A 121 14.94 17.52 47.90
N ARG A 122 14.96 18.85 47.75
CA ARG A 122 14.57 19.51 46.49
C ARG A 122 15.58 19.25 45.37
N GLU A 123 16.87 19.22 45.68
CA GLU A 123 17.91 18.80 44.71
C GLU A 123 17.66 17.39 44.18
N LEU A 124 17.22 16.47 45.05
CA LEU A 124 16.86 15.12 44.63
C LEU A 124 15.63 15.10 43.70
N GLU A 125 14.65 15.97 43.94
CA GLU A 125 13.46 16.11 43.09
C GLU A 125 13.80 16.66 41.70
N VAL A 126 14.68 17.67 41.63
CA VAL A 126 15.26 18.17 40.38
C VAL A 126 15.97 17.03 39.64
N SER A 127 16.87 16.30 40.30
CA SER A 127 17.58 15.18 39.66
C SER A 127 16.62 14.09 39.15
N ARG A 128 15.51 13.84 39.85
CA ARG A 128 14.46 12.90 39.39
C ARG A 128 13.67 13.45 38.21
N ALA A 129 13.38 14.75 38.16
CA ALA A 129 12.74 15.39 37.03
C ALA A 129 13.62 15.35 35.78
N GLU A 130 14.90 15.71 35.91
CA GLU A 130 15.91 15.63 34.85
C GLU A 130 16.01 14.23 34.25
N ARG A 131 16.11 13.18 35.09
CA ARG A 131 16.18 11.80 34.60
C ARG A 131 14.92 11.40 33.83
N ARG A 132 13.74 11.82 34.28
CA ARG A 132 12.48 11.57 33.57
C ARG A 132 12.49 12.26 32.20
N TYR A 133 12.89 13.52 32.14
CA TYR A 133 13.03 14.27 30.90
C TYR A 133 14.02 13.61 29.93
N GLN A 134 15.20 13.21 30.42
CA GLN A 134 16.22 12.52 29.61
C GLN A 134 15.70 11.18 29.08
N SER A 135 15.03 10.38 29.90
CA SER A 135 14.44 9.11 29.49
C SER A 135 13.39 9.29 28.39
N ILE A 136 12.49 10.26 28.54
CA ILE A 136 11.46 10.58 27.53
C ILE A 136 12.13 11.04 26.22
N THR A 137 13.14 11.90 26.30
CA THR A 137 13.88 12.41 25.14
C THR A 137 14.59 11.28 24.39
N GLN A 138 15.23 10.36 25.09
CA GLN A 138 15.85 9.18 24.46
C GLN A 138 14.82 8.30 23.75
N ARG A 139 13.65 8.09 24.36
CA ARG A 139 12.55 7.33 23.75
C ARG A 139 12.02 8.02 22.48
N LEU A 140 11.88 9.35 22.49
CA LEU A 140 11.47 10.13 21.32
C LEU A 140 12.40 9.91 20.14
N VAL A 141 13.72 10.02 20.35
CA VAL A 141 14.72 9.78 19.30
C VAL A 141 14.63 8.34 18.77
N GLY A 142 14.44 7.37 19.66
CA GLY A 142 14.24 5.97 19.28
C GLY A 142 13.04 5.76 18.35
N ILE A 143 11.89 6.35 18.70
CA ILE A 143 10.67 6.25 17.88
C ILE A 143 10.84 6.98 16.54
N GLN A 144 11.46 8.16 16.52
CA GLN A 144 11.73 8.88 15.26
C GLN A 144 12.57 8.05 14.29
N ARG A 145 13.60 7.36 14.79
CA ARG A 145 14.42 6.44 13.98
C ARG A 145 13.63 5.26 13.46
N GLN A 146 12.79 4.64 14.30
CA GLN A 146 11.92 3.54 13.89
C GLN A 146 10.91 3.99 12.82
N LEU A 147 10.38 5.20 12.94
CA LEU A 147 9.45 5.78 11.98
C LEU A 147 10.13 5.97 10.62
N ALA A 148 11.32 6.58 10.60
CA ALA A 148 12.11 6.74 9.38
C ALA A 148 12.46 5.39 8.72
N ALA A 149 12.88 4.38 9.51
CA ALA A 149 13.15 3.04 9.00
C ALA A 149 11.89 2.35 8.44
N THR A 150 10.74 2.57 9.07
CA THR A 150 9.44 2.06 8.60
C THR A 150 9.04 2.72 7.29
N GLU A 151 9.27 4.03 7.13
CA GLU A 151 9.00 4.76 5.89
C GLU A 151 9.83 4.23 4.72
N ILE A 152 11.13 4.04 4.92
CA ILE A 152 12.01 3.42 3.91
C ILE A 152 11.50 2.02 3.53
N SER A 153 11.07 1.23 4.52
CA SER A 153 10.51 -0.11 4.29
C SER A 153 9.21 -0.08 3.49
N ILE A 154 8.33 0.90 3.75
CA ILE A 154 7.09 1.12 2.99
C ILE A 154 7.42 1.43 1.53
N ASP A 155 8.38 2.32 1.27
CA ASP A 155 8.73 2.71 -0.09
C ASP A 155 9.37 1.54 -0.87
N GLY A 156 10.21 0.74 -0.21
CA GLY A 156 10.72 -0.51 -0.76
C GLY A 156 9.60 -1.50 -1.11
N GLN A 157 8.64 -1.72 -0.21
CA GLN A 157 7.49 -2.61 -0.45
C GLN A 157 6.57 -2.09 -1.56
N ARG A 158 6.34 -0.77 -1.65
CA ARG A 158 5.57 -0.17 -2.76
C ARG A 158 6.22 -0.43 -4.10
N THR A 159 7.53 -0.26 -4.20
CA THR A 159 8.30 -0.49 -5.42
C THR A 159 8.24 -1.96 -5.84
N GLN A 160 8.39 -2.88 -4.87
CA GLN A 160 8.25 -4.32 -5.12
C GLN A 160 6.84 -4.68 -5.58
N LEU A 161 5.80 -4.16 -4.92
CA LEU A 161 4.41 -4.39 -5.29
C LEU A 161 4.11 -3.88 -6.71
N ALA A 162 4.60 -2.69 -7.07
CA ALA A 162 4.43 -2.13 -8.40
C ALA A 162 5.08 -3.02 -9.47
N SER A 163 6.30 -3.50 -9.23
CA SER A 163 6.99 -4.43 -10.12
C SER A 163 6.23 -5.75 -10.27
N LEU A 164 5.75 -6.35 -9.17
CA LEU A 164 4.95 -7.58 -9.21
C LEU A 164 3.66 -7.41 -10.01
N LYS A 165 2.95 -6.29 -9.80
CA LYS A 165 1.72 -5.96 -10.55
C LYS A 165 2.03 -5.76 -12.03
N GLN A 166 3.12 -5.08 -12.37
CA GLN A 166 3.53 -4.88 -13.76
C GLN A 166 3.90 -6.20 -14.44
N GLN A 167 4.63 -7.08 -13.76
CA GLN A 167 4.95 -8.42 -14.27
C GLN A 167 3.69 -9.25 -14.51
N ALA A 168 2.74 -9.23 -13.57
CA ALA A 168 1.46 -9.92 -13.73
C ALA A 168 0.67 -9.38 -14.94
N THR A 169 0.60 -8.05 -15.10
CA THR A 169 -0.07 -7.42 -16.26
C THR A 169 0.62 -7.78 -17.58
N ALA A 170 1.95 -7.71 -17.65
CA ALA A 170 2.70 -8.05 -18.85
C ALA A 170 2.52 -9.53 -19.24
N GLN A 171 2.50 -10.43 -18.26
CA GLN A 171 2.24 -11.85 -18.50
C GLN A 171 0.80 -12.11 -18.95
N ALA A 172 -0.19 -11.42 -18.37
CA ALA A 172 -1.57 -11.50 -18.82
C ALA A 172 -1.74 -11.03 -20.27
N GLN A 173 -1.08 -9.93 -20.65
CA GLN A 173 -1.06 -9.43 -22.03
C GLN A 173 -0.37 -10.41 -22.99
N ALA A 174 0.78 -10.97 -22.60
CA ALA A 174 1.47 -11.98 -23.38
C ALA A 174 0.61 -13.24 -23.61
N ALA A 175 -0.05 -13.74 -22.56
CA ALA A 175 -0.96 -14.88 -22.65
C ALA A 175 -2.17 -14.59 -23.57
N ALA A 176 -2.75 -13.38 -23.49
CA ALA A 176 -3.83 -12.95 -24.37
C ALA A 176 -3.38 -12.85 -25.84
N ALA A 177 -2.18 -12.30 -26.10
CA ALA A 177 -1.61 -12.21 -27.44
C ALA A 177 -1.32 -13.60 -28.04
N GLU A 178 -0.80 -14.54 -27.25
CA GLU A 178 -0.61 -15.93 -27.69
C GLU A 178 -1.95 -16.62 -27.99
N ALA A 179 -2.97 -16.42 -27.16
CA ALA A 179 -4.31 -16.96 -27.40
C ALA A 179 -4.92 -16.41 -28.68
N ALA A 180 -4.76 -15.10 -28.95
CA ALA A 180 -5.21 -14.47 -30.19
C ALA A 180 -4.49 -15.04 -31.42
N LYS A 181 -3.16 -15.20 -31.37
CA LYS A 181 -2.37 -15.85 -32.43
C LYS A 181 -2.83 -17.29 -32.70
N ARG A 182 -3.08 -18.07 -31.65
CA ARG A 182 -3.59 -19.45 -31.78
C ARG A 182 -4.98 -19.48 -32.41
N LYS A 183 -5.88 -18.57 -32.02
CA LYS A 183 -7.21 -18.45 -32.65
C LYS A 183 -7.11 -18.13 -34.14
N GLN A 184 -6.24 -17.19 -34.54
CA GLN A 184 -5.99 -16.88 -35.95
C GLN A 184 -5.44 -18.09 -36.73
N GLN A 185 -4.46 -18.81 -36.18
CA GLN A 185 -3.91 -20.01 -36.81
C GLN A 185 -4.95 -21.13 -36.99
N LEU A 186 -5.86 -21.29 -36.02
CA LEU A 186 -6.95 -22.26 -36.12
C LEU A 186 -7.98 -21.84 -37.17
N ALA A 187 -8.29 -20.53 -37.26
CA ALA A 187 -9.19 -20.00 -38.28
C ALA A 187 -8.62 -20.19 -39.69
N LEU A 188 -7.32 -19.92 -39.90
CA LEU A 188 -6.64 -20.15 -41.18
C LEU A 188 -6.65 -21.63 -41.57
N LYS A 189 -6.32 -22.53 -40.64
CA LYS A 189 -6.39 -23.99 -40.90
C LYS A 189 -7.80 -24.50 -41.18
N ALA A 190 -8.82 -23.87 -40.59
CA ALA A 190 -10.21 -24.19 -40.87
C ALA A 190 -10.63 -23.71 -42.26
N ALA A 191 -10.21 -22.50 -42.65
CA ALA A 191 -10.41 -21.96 -43.99
C ALA A 191 -9.72 -22.81 -45.07
N GLU A 192 -8.44 -23.17 -44.88
CA GLU A 192 -7.71 -24.05 -45.80
C GLU A 192 -8.37 -25.42 -45.95
N LYS A 193 -8.94 -25.97 -44.87
CA LYS A 193 -9.70 -27.23 -44.93
C LYS A 193 -11.02 -27.07 -45.65
N ALA A 194 -11.72 -25.95 -45.44
CA ALA A 194 -12.98 -25.65 -46.11
C ALA A 194 -12.76 -25.46 -47.63
N GLU A 195 -11.68 -24.78 -48.01
CA GLU A 195 -11.26 -24.59 -49.40
C GLU A 195 -10.91 -25.93 -50.06
N LYS A 196 -10.07 -26.76 -49.44
CA LYS A 196 -9.76 -28.12 -49.95
C LYS A 196 -11.00 -29.01 -50.04
N ALA A 197 -11.95 -28.87 -49.11
CA ALA A 197 -13.22 -29.59 -49.18
C ALA A 197 -14.14 -29.07 -50.31
N ALA A 198 -14.09 -27.77 -50.60
CA ALA A 198 -14.81 -27.17 -51.72
C ALA A 198 -14.20 -27.55 -53.08
N GLU A 199 -12.87 -27.58 -53.19
CA GLU A 199 -12.15 -28.05 -54.38
C GLU A 199 -12.40 -29.54 -54.64
N ALA A 200 -12.36 -30.38 -53.61
CA ALA A 200 -12.68 -31.80 -53.73
C ALA A 200 -14.14 -32.01 -54.22
N LYS A 201 -15.09 -31.18 -53.78
CA LYS A 201 -16.47 -31.20 -54.28
C LYS A 201 -16.59 -30.72 -55.73
N ARG A 202 -15.79 -29.72 -56.14
CA ARG A 202 -15.74 -29.25 -57.55
C ARG A 202 -15.10 -30.28 -58.48
N ALA A 203 -14.09 -31.03 -58.04
CA ALA A 203 -13.48 -32.10 -58.82
C ALA A 203 -14.43 -33.30 -59.06
N VAL A 204 -15.36 -33.56 -58.13
CA VAL A 204 -16.40 -34.60 -58.29
C VAL A 204 -17.54 -34.14 -59.21
N ALA A 205 -17.65 -32.83 -59.50
CA ALA A 205 -18.72 -32.24 -60.31
C ALA A 205 -18.34 -31.99 -61.79
N GLN A 206 -17.19 -32.48 -62.28
CA GLN A 206 -16.87 -32.43 -63.72
C GLN A 206 -17.62 -33.55 -64.47
N PRO A 207 -18.52 -33.23 -65.42
CA PRO A 207 -19.13 -34.24 -66.27
C PRO A 207 -18.18 -34.65 -67.40
N ALA A 208 -18.16 -35.95 -67.70
CA ALA A 208 -17.48 -36.52 -68.87
C ALA A 208 -18.03 -35.91 -70.17
N GLU A 209 -17.13 -35.65 -71.12
CA GLU A 209 -17.42 -35.14 -72.46
C GLU A 209 -18.46 -36.00 -73.20
N PRO A 210 -19.30 -35.37 -74.05
CA PRO A 210 -19.61 -36.00 -75.33
C PRO A 210 -19.42 -35.02 -76.51
N LYS A 211 -18.79 -35.52 -77.58
CA LYS A 211 -18.81 -34.98 -78.95
C LYS A 211 -19.09 -36.16 -79.90
N PRO A 212 -19.60 -35.98 -81.14
CA PRO A 212 -20.23 -34.79 -81.76
C PRO A 212 -21.51 -35.06 -82.63
N ALA A 213 -22.32 -33.99 -82.83
CA ALA A 213 -22.95 -33.49 -84.08
C ALA A 213 -24.05 -34.33 -84.83
N PRO A 214 -24.87 -33.74 -85.75
CA PRO A 214 -24.80 -32.40 -86.38
C PRO A 214 -26.11 -31.56 -86.41
N ALA A 215 -25.99 -30.21 -86.46
CA ALA A 215 -26.37 -29.27 -87.54
C ALA A 215 -27.89 -29.20 -87.86
N GLU A 216 -28.58 -28.06 -87.80
CA GLU A 216 -28.47 -26.82 -88.60
C GLU A 216 -29.23 -25.67 -87.88
N VAL A 217 -28.68 -24.45 -87.76
CA VAL A 217 -28.97 -23.23 -88.57
C VAL A 217 -30.43 -22.73 -88.38
N ALA A 218 -30.78 -21.48 -88.02
CA ALA A 218 -30.08 -20.21 -87.84
C ALA A 218 -31.01 -19.20 -87.11
N GLU A 219 -30.38 -18.13 -86.62
CA GLU A 219 -30.86 -16.75 -86.52
C GLU A 219 -31.95 -16.36 -85.49
N ALA A 220 -31.46 -15.73 -84.43
CA ALA A 220 -32.07 -14.65 -83.64
C ALA A 220 -32.00 -13.31 -84.45
N PRO A 221 -32.52 -12.12 -84.01
CA PRO A 221 -32.78 -11.78 -82.60
C PRO A 221 -33.89 -10.72 -82.30
N GLU A 222 -33.91 -10.39 -81.00
CA GLU A 222 -34.41 -9.18 -80.31
C GLU A 222 -35.91 -9.04 -80.03
N ILE A 223 -36.25 -8.92 -78.73
CA ILE A 223 -37.18 -7.93 -78.12
C ILE A 223 -37.10 -8.03 -76.57
N GLY A 224 -37.08 -6.85 -75.92
CA GLY A 224 -37.73 -6.61 -74.60
C GLY A 224 -36.81 -6.73 -73.38
N ARG A 225 -36.14 -5.67 -72.93
CA ARG A 225 -36.62 -4.64 -71.98
C ARG A 225 -37.32 -5.17 -70.71
N ASP A 226 -36.61 -4.90 -69.62
CA ASP A 226 -37.04 -4.32 -68.34
C ASP A 226 -37.78 -5.13 -67.26
N ALA A 227 -37.20 -4.94 -66.08
CA ALA A 227 -37.78 -4.87 -64.74
C ALA A 227 -38.18 -6.18 -64.04
N ALA A 228 -37.36 -6.56 -63.05
CA ALA A 228 -37.89 -6.85 -61.72
C ALA A 228 -36.79 -6.60 -60.66
N GLU A 229 -37.15 -5.75 -59.72
CA GLU A 229 -36.45 -5.40 -58.49
C GLU A 229 -36.16 -6.65 -57.64
N SER A 230 -34.99 -6.69 -57.00
CA SER A 230 -34.89 -7.30 -55.68
C SER A 230 -33.80 -6.61 -54.87
N GLU A 231 -34.23 -6.10 -53.73
CA GLU A 231 -33.55 -5.30 -52.73
C GLU A 231 -32.14 -5.81 -52.37
N ALA A 232 -31.17 -4.91 -52.44
CA ALA A 232 -29.88 -5.07 -51.79
C ALA A 232 -29.99 -4.47 -50.39
N GLU A 233 -30.04 -5.33 -49.36
CA GLU A 233 -29.78 -4.91 -47.98
C GLU A 233 -28.28 -4.57 -47.83
N GLU A 234 -28.00 -3.32 -47.46
CA GLU A 234 -26.68 -2.87 -47.01
C GLU A 234 -26.25 -3.65 -45.75
N PRO A 235 -24.99 -4.10 -45.64
CA PRO A 235 -24.44 -4.45 -44.34
C PRO A 235 -24.18 -3.15 -43.56
N GLY A 236 -24.95 -2.96 -42.48
CA GLY A 236 -24.85 -1.83 -41.57
C GLY A 236 -23.42 -1.52 -41.13
N ALA A 237 -23.10 -0.23 -41.16
CA ALA A 237 -21.83 0.32 -40.71
C ALA A 237 -21.51 -0.09 -39.26
N ALA A 238 -20.26 -0.48 -39.02
CA ALA A 238 -19.74 -0.68 -37.68
C ALA A 238 -19.80 0.66 -36.89
N PRO A 239 -20.19 0.64 -35.60
CA PRO A 239 -20.27 1.86 -34.80
C PRO A 239 -18.88 2.47 -34.65
N SER A 240 -18.80 3.79 -34.81
CA SER A 240 -17.55 4.54 -34.75
C SER A 240 -16.95 4.45 -33.34
N LEU A 241 -15.64 4.69 -33.25
CA LEU A 241 -14.86 4.61 -32.02
C LEU A 241 -15.40 5.52 -30.90
N ASP A 242 -16.10 6.58 -31.27
CA ASP A 242 -16.72 7.53 -30.34
C ASP A 242 -18.00 6.95 -29.69
N GLU A 243 -18.81 6.20 -30.44
CA GLU A 243 -20.00 5.51 -29.89
C GLU A 243 -19.60 4.36 -28.93
N GLN A 244 -18.46 3.73 -29.16
CA GLN A 244 -17.93 2.68 -28.27
C GLN A 244 -17.37 3.24 -26.97
N MET A 245 -16.80 4.45 -26.99
CA MET A 245 -16.31 5.13 -25.77
C MET A 245 -17.46 5.62 -24.88
N ASP A 246 -18.55 6.12 -25.47
CA ASP A 246 -19.73 6.56 -24.71
C ASP A 246 -20.46 5.39 -24.02
N ALA A 247 -20.43 4.19 -24.61
CA ALA A 247 -20.98 2.98 -23.99
C ALA A 247 -20.15 2.53 -22.77
N ILE A 248 -18.83 2.72 -22.80
CA ILE A 248 -17.93 2.36 -21.68
C ILE A 248 -18.06 3.35 -20.52
N ASN A 249 -18.23 4.64 -20.82
CA ASN A 249 -18.46 5.65 -19.78
C ASN A 249 -19.82 5.48 -19.09
N ARG A 250 -20.89 5.15 -19.84
CA ARG A 250 -22.20 4.85 -19.23
C ARG A 250 -22.21 3.59 -18.36
N ALA A 251 -21.37 2.59 -18.65
CA ALA A 251 -21.25 1.39 -17.82
C ALA A 251 -20.51 1.67 -16.50
N SER A 252 -19.58 2.63 -16.49
CA SER A 252 -18.75 2.97 -15.33
C SER A 252 -19.52 3.75 -14.26
N ASP A 253 -20.47 4.60 -14.65
CA ASP A 253 -21.32 5.35 -13.70
C ASP A 253 -22.38 4.47 -13.00
N SER A 254 -22.72 3.30 -13.53
CA SER A 254 -23.69 2.39 -12.90
C SER A 254 -23.11 1.54 -11.76
N ILE A 255 -21.78 1.46 -11.63
CA ILE A 255 -21.11 0.66 -10.59
C ILE A 255 -20.96 1.46 -9.27
N PHE A 256 -21.08 2.80 -9.32
CA PHE A 256 -20.92 3.66 -8.15
C PHE A 256 -22.24 4.07 -7.46
N THR A 257 -23.40 3.61 -7.92
CA THR A 257 -24.72 3.99 -7.36
C THR A 257 -25.48 2.88 -6.62
N THR A 258 -24.94 1.67 -6.50
CA THR A 258 -25.45 0.65 -5.58
C THR A 258 -24.45 0.37 -4.48
N GLY A 259 -24.32 1.31 -3.57
CA GLY A 259 -23.88 1.02 -2.20
C GLY A 259 -25.06 0.51 -1.39
N TRP A 260 -24.86 -0.58 -0.64
CA TRP A 260 -25.34 -0.90 0.71
C TRP A 260 -24.49 -2.08 1.21
#